data_AF-A0A512IJE6-F1
#
_entry.id   AF-A0A512IJE6-F1
#
_cell.length_a   1.000
_cell.length_b   1.000
_cell.length_c   1.000
_cell.angle_alpha   90.00
_cell.angle_beta   90.00
_cell.angle_gamma   90.00
#
_symmetry.space_group_name_H-M   'P 1'
#
loop_
_entity.id
_entity.type
_entity.pdbx_description
1 polymer ?
#
loop_
_entity_poly.entity_id
_entity_poly.type
_entity_poly.pdbx_seq_one_letter_code
_entity_poly.pdbx_strand_id
1 'polypeptide(L)'
;MTEKHTHKRGQLVRFDSLDDMAPAEPLSPAFKALTDDETERRAANDPDAGAIPPGFWITARPVEAENKEQITLRLDPDVLRHFRGTGKGYQSRINAVLRSYVQAKEKAG
;
A
#
# COMPACT_ATOMS: atom_id res chain seq x y z
N MET A 1 -12.43 -38.63 15.37
CA MET A 1 -12.13 -37.78 16.54
C MET A 1 -10.70 -37.27 16.38
N THR A 2 -10.53 -35.96 16.12
CA THR A 2 -9.32 -35.15 16.36
C THR A 2 -9.63 -33.74 15.85
N GLU A 3 -10.29 -32.96 16.69
CA GLU A 3 -10.44 -31.52 16.49
C GLU A 3 -9.07 -30.86 16.64
N LYS A 4 -8.67 -30.06 15.66
CA LYS A 4 -7.49 -29.19 15.77
C LYS A 4 -7.97 -27.81 16.22
N HIS A 5 -7.84 -27.56 17.51
CA HIS A 5 -7.93 -26.21 18.07
C HIS A 5 -6.84 -25.32 17.46
N THR A 6 -7.24 -24.18 16.89
CA THR A 6 -6.30 -23.11 16.53
C THR A 6 -6.77 -21.78 17.11
N HIS A 7 -5.87 -21.17 17.89
CA HIS A 7 -6.05 -19.92 18.62
C HIS A 7 -6.18 -18.70 17.70
N LYS A 8 -7.05 -17.76 18.13
CA LYS A 8 -7.34 -16.45 17.54
C LYS A 8 -6.09 -15.55 17.50
N ARG A 9 -5.44 -15.44 16.34
CA ARG A 9 -4.51 -14.34 15.99
C ARG A 9 -5.18 -13.51 14.91
N GLY A 10 -5.23 -12.18 15.07
CA GLY A 10 -5.94 -11.25 14.17
C GLY A 10 -5.74 -11.63 12.70
N GLN A 11 -6.85 -11.92 12.03
CA GLN A 11 -6.85 -12.55 10.72
C GLN A 11 -6.40 -11.54 9.67
N LEU A 12 -5.15 -11.66 9.22
CA LEU A 12 -4.72 -11.02 7.98
C LEU A 12 -5.38 -11.81 6.84
N VAL A 13 -6.50 -11.31 6.32
CA VAL A 13 -7.15 -11.89 5.15
C VAL A 13 -6.32 -11.53 3.93
N ARG A 14 -5.64 -12.53 3.35
CA ARG A 14 -4.91 -12.41 2.09
C ARG A 14 -5.70 -13.18 1.04
N PHE A 15 -6.07 -12.49 -0.03
CA PHE A 15 -6.68 -13.10 -1.21
C PHE A 15 -5.58 -13.32 -2.24
N ASP A 16 -5.53 -14.50 -2.85
CA ASP A 16 -4.56 -14.83 -3.89
C ASP A 16 -5.06 -14.41 -5.29
N SER A 17 -6.39 -14.36 -5.48
CA SER A 17 -7.07 -13.76 -6.63
C SER A 17 -8.25 -12.87 -6.22
N LEU A 18 -8.63 -11.93 -7.11
CA LEU A 18 -9.88 -11.16 -6.98
C LEU A 18 -11.12 -12.08 -6.99
N ASP A 19 -11.03 -13.22 -7.65
CA ASP A 19 -12.11 -14.22 -7.70
C ASP A 19 -12.32 -14.95 -6.37
N ASP A 20 -11.30 -14.96 -5.50
CA ASP A 20 -11.37 -15.55 -4.17
C ASP A 20 -12.02 -14.59 -3.14
N MET A 21 -12.26 -13.34 -3.55
CA MET A 21 -12.94 -12.37 -2.71
C MET A 21 -14.43 -12.68 -2.67
N ALA A 22 -14.98 -12.82 -1.46
CA ALA A 22 -16.42 -12.91 -1.29
C ALA A 22 -17.09 -11.67 -1.93
N PRO A 23 -18.24 -11.84 -2.60
CA PRO A 23 -18.93 -10.70 -3.19
C PRO A 23 -19.25 -9.67 -2.11
N ALA A 24 -19.06 -8.39 -2.44
CA ALA A 24 -19.34 -7.30 -1.51
C ALA A 24 -20.81 -7.36 -1.08
N GLU A 25 -21.06 -7.21 0.22
CA GLU A 25 -22.43 -7.08 0.73
C GLU A 25 -23.10 -5.87 0.07
N PRO A 26 -24.40 -5.96 -0.26
CA PRO A 26 -25.11 -4.85 -0.85
C PRO A 26 -25.12 -3.65 0.11
N LEU A 27 -25.03 -2.45 -0.45
CA LEU A 27 -25.09 -1.21 0.32
C LEU A 27 -26.36 -1.15 1.17
N SER A 28 -26.22 -0.65 2.40
CA SER A 28 -27.34 -0.51 3.32
C SER A 28 -28.42 0.45 2.77
N PRO A 29 -29.69 0.30 3.18
CA PRO A 29 -30.75 1.24 2.78
C PRO A 29 -30.42 2.68 3.14
N ALA A 30 -29.80 2.90 4.30
CA ALA A 30 -29.36 4.23 4.75
C ALA A 30 -28.29 4.83 3.82
N PHE A 31 -27.34 4.02 3.32
CA PHE A 31 -26.34 4.47 2.38
C PHE A 31 -26.95 4.76 0.99
N LYS A 32 -27.86 3.91 0.52
CA LYS A 32 -28.57 4.12 -0.76
C LYS A 32 -29.47 5.36 -0.75
N ALA A 33 -29.98 5.74 0.42
CA ALA A 33 -30.81 6.94 0.59
C ALA A 33 -29.98 8.22 0.75
N LEU A 34 -28.65 8.13 0.83
CA LEU A 34 -27.77 9.29 0.92
C LEU A 34 -27.82 10.07 -0.38
N THR A 35 -28.21 11.34 -0.32
CA THR A 35 -28.26 12.22 -1.49
C THR A 35 -26.87 12.71 -1.86
N ASP A 36 -26.69 13.09 -3.12
CA ASP A 36 -25.45 13.69 -3.60
C ASP A 36 -25.15 15.00 -2.85
N ASP A 37 -26.15 15.84 -2.61
CA ASP A 37 -26.00 17.09 -1.83
C ASP A 37 -25.47 16.85 -0.40
N GLU A 38 -25.99 15.82 0.29
CA GLU A 38 -25.53 15.48 1.64
C GLU A 38 -24.12 14.89 1.59
N THR A 39 -23.77 14.19 0.51
CA THR A 39 -22.42 13.67 0.28
C THR A 39 -21.42 14.81 0.07
N GLU A 40 -21.75 15.79 -0.76
CA GLU A 40 -20.95 16.99 -0.97
C GLU A 40 -20.81 17.81 0.31
N ARG A 41 -21.90 17.98 1.07
CA ARG A 41 -21.86 18.66 2.37
C ARG A 41 -20.90 17.96 3.33
N ARG A 42 -20.91 16.63 3.39
CA ARG A 42 -19.99 15.85 4.24
C ARG A 42 -18.55 16.03 3.81
N ALA A 43 -18.26 15.90 2.51
CA ALA A 43 -16.92 16.10 1.98
C ALA A 43 -16.39 17.52 2.24
N ALA A 44 -17.23 18.55 2.07
CA ALA A 44 -16.84 19.94 2.32
C ALA A 44 -16.55 20.25 3.80
N ASN A 45 -17.15 19.49 4.73
CA ASN A 45 -16.91 19.65 6.17
C ASN A 45 -15.78 18.75 6.70
N ASP A 46 -15.22 17.88 5.87
CA ASP A 46 -14.14 16.97 6.25
C ASP A 46 -12.78 17.67 6.07
N PRO A 47 -12.01 17.94 7.14
CA PRO A 47 -10.70 18.59 7.05
C PRO A 47 -9.67 17.75 6.29
N ASP A 48 -9.84 16.43 6.21
CA ASP A 48 -8.90 15.52 5.54
C ASP A 48 -9.22 15.35 4.04
N ALA A 49 -10.41 15.75 3.58
CA ALA A 49 -10.83 15.55 2.19
C ALA A 49 -10.02 16.39 1.18
N GLY A 50 -9.55 17.57 1.60
CA GLY A 50 -8.84 18.50 0.73
C GLY A 50 -9.69 19.02 -0.44
N ALA A 51 -9.11 19.91 -1.26
CA ALA A 51 -9.75 20.42 -2.46
C ALA A 51 -9.04 19.93 -3.72
N ILE A 52 -9.79 19.37 -4.68
CA ILE A 52 -9.26 19.01 -5.99
C ILE A 52 -9.33 20.26 -6.89
N PRO A 53 -8.19 20.81 -7.36
CA PRO A 53 -8.20 22.02 -8.16
C PRO A 53 -8.86 21.78 -9.54
N PRO A 54 -9.51 22.82 -10.12
CA PRO A 54 -10.06 22.72 -11.46
C PRO A 54 -9.01 22.26 -12.47
N GLY A 55 -9.36 21.28 -13.29
CA GLY A 55 -8.45 20.73 -14.30
C GLY A 55 -7.42 19.72 -13.77
N PHE A 56 -7.44 19.36 -12.48
CA PHE A 56 -6.55 18.32 -11.92
C PHE A 56 -6.49 17.05 -12.79
N TRP A 57 -7.66 16.55 -13.19
CA TRP A 57 -7.79 15.33 -13.99
C TRP A 57 -7.28 15.46 -15.43
N ILE A 58 -7.12 16.68 -15.96
CA ILE A 58 -6.57 16.92 -17.30
C ILE A 58 -5.07 16.60 -17.33
N THR A 59 -4.38 16.89 -16.24
CA THR A 59 -2.93 16.71 -16.11
C THR A 59 -2.54 15.48 -15.29
N ALA A 60 -3.47 14.88 -14.55
CA ALA A 60 -3.22 13.72 -13.73
C ALA A 60 -2.73 12.55 -14.59
N ARG A 61 -1.53 12.05 -14.29
CA ARG A 61 -0.99 10.84 -14.91
C ARG A 61 -1.11 9.68 -13.94
N PRO A 62 -1.66 8.53 -14.38
CA PRO A 62 -1.56 7.30 -13.59
C PRO A 62 -0.09 7.00 -13.35
N VAL A 63 0.31 6.92 -12.08
CA VAL A 63 1.63 6.42 -11.69
C VAL A 63 1.45 4.93 -11.45
N GLU A 64 1.87 4.11 -12.40
CA GLU A 64 2.02 2.68 -12.15
C GLU A 64 3.16 2.50 -11.15
N ALA A 65 2.84 1.95 -9.99
CA ALA A 65 3.86 1.54 -9.04
C ALA A 65 4.60 0.35 -9.65
N GLU A 66 5.82 0.59 -10.16
CA GLU A 66 6.66 -0.49 -10.65
C GLU A 66 6.92 -1.48 -9.51
N ASN A 67 6.53 -2.73 -9.74
CA ASN A 67 6.72 -3.79 -8.76
C ASN A 67 8.21 -4.06 -8.58
N LYS A 68 8.64 -4.22 -7.33
CA LYS A 68 10.02 -4.60 -7.05
C LYS A 68 10.27 -6.00 -7.60
N GLU A 69 11.32 -6.17 -8.39
CA GLU A 69 11.74 -7.49 -8.84
C GLU A 69 12.38 -8.28 -7.69
N GLN A 70 11.95 -9.53 -7.52
CA GLN A 70 12.53 -10.44 -6.54
C GLN A 70 13.75 -11.14 -7.14
N ILE A 71 14.93 -10.76 -6.68
CA ILE A 71 16.21 -11.36 -7.11
C ILE A 71 16.93 -12.04 -5.95
N THR A 72 17.82 -12.99 -6.27
CA THR A 72 18.78 -13.55 -5.31
C THR A 72 20.07 -12.72 -5.35
N LEU A 73 20.31 -11.92 -4.31
CA LEU A 73 21.53 -11.11 -4.16
C LEU A 73 22.35 -11.61 -2.96
N ARG A 74 23.66 -11.76 -3.16
CA ARG A 74 24.60 -12.02 -2.06
C ARG A 74 25.10 -10.69 -1.49
N LEU A 75 25.04 -10.57 -0.18
CA LEU A 75 25.54 -9.43 0.58
C LEU A 75 26.54 -9.93 1.61
N ASP A 76 27.52 -9.09 1.93
CA ASP A 76 28.49 -9.42 2.98
C ASP A 76 27.78 -9.60 4.34
N PRO A 77 28.27 -10.53 5.19
CA PRO A 77 27.59 -10.85 6.45
C PRO A 77 27.46 -9.67 7.41
N ASP A 78 28.42 -8.74 7.41
CA ASP A 78 28.42 -7.53 8.23
C ASP A 78 27.40 -6.50 7.75
N VAL A 79 27.30 -6.28 6.44
CA VAL A 79 26.27 -5.44 5.81
C VAL A 79 24.88 -5.99 6.13
N LEU A 80 24.67 -7.30 5.94
CA LEU A 80 23.39 -7.92 6.23
C LEU A 80 23.05 -7.83 7.72
N ARG A 81 24.03 -8.03 8.61
CA ARG A 81 23.85 -7.90 10.06
C ARG A 81 23.49 -6.47 10.46
N HIS A 82 24.15 -5.47 9.89
CA HIS A 82 23.83 -4.05 10.11
C HIS A 82 22.36 -3.77 9.80
N PHE A 83 21.91 -4.08 8.58
CA PHE A 83 20.53 -3.82 8.18
C PHE A 83 19.53 -4.66 8.97
N ARG A 84 19.79 -5.94 9.25
CA ARG A 84 18.89 -6.75 10.10
C ARG A 84 18.72 -6.18 11.51
N GLY A 85 19.79 -5.64 12.09
CA GLY A 85 19.76 -4.98 13.41
C GLY A 85 18.80 -3.78 13.46
N THR A 86 18.47 -3.19 12.32
CA THR A 86 17.54 -2.06 12.24
C THR A 86 16.05 -2.47 12.31
N GLY A 87 15.74 -3.77 12.33
CA GLY A 87 14.38 -4.32 12.55
C GLY A 87 13.57 -4.63 11.28
N LYS A 88 12.24 -4.76 11.43
CA LYS A 88 11.31 -5.07 10.33
C LYS A 88 11.49 -4.08 9.17
N GLY A 89 11.49 -4.57 7.94
CA GLY A 89 11.67 -3.73 6.75
C GLY A 89 13.14 -3.46 6.38
N TYR A 90 14.09 -4.19 6.96
CA TYR A 90 15.52 -4.06 6.60
C TYR A 90 15.78 -4.20 5.09
N GLN A 91 15.07 -5.09 4.38
CA GLN A 91 15.19 -5.24 2.93
C GLN A 91 14.77 -3.97 2.16
N SER A 92 13.71 -3.29 2.62
CA SER A 92 13.28 -2.03 2.00
C SER A 92 14.30 -0.92 2.23
N ARG A 93 14.99 -0.92 3.37
CA ARG A 93 16.10 0.02 3.64
C ARG A 93 17.32 -0.25 2.76
N ILE A 94 17.68 -1.51 2.55
CA ILE A 94 18.73 -1.87 1.58
C ILE A 94 18.39 -1.29 0.21
N ASN A 95 17.16 -1.51 -0.26
CA ASN A 95 16.71 -0.97 -1.55
C ASN A 95 16.75 0.57 -1.61
N ALA A 96 16.36 1.26 -0.54
CA ALA A 96 16.41 2.72 -0.48
C ALA A 96 17.84 3.27 -0.60
N VAL A 97 18.82 2.62 0.04
CA VAL A 97 20.24 2.99 -0.06
C VAL A 97 20.76 2.77 -1.49
N LEU A 98 20.47 1.61 -2.09
CA LEU A 98 20.88 1.32 -3.47
C LEU A 98 20.28 2.32 -4.46
N ARG A 99 19.00 2.67 -4.30
CA ARG A 99 18.32 3.68 -5.13
C ARG A 99 18.97 5.06 -4.99
N SER A 100 19.28 5.49 -3.76
CA SER A 100 19.95 6.76 -3.50
C SER A 100 21.31 6.83 -4.21
N TYR A 101 22.08 5.74 -4.15
CA TYR A 101 23.37 5.64 -4.84
C TYR A 101 23.23 5.79 -6.37
N VAL A 102 22.26 5.10 -6.99
CA VAL A 102 22.00 5.21 -8.44
C VAL A 102 21.63 6.65 -8.83
N GLN A 103 20.69 7.26 -8.11
CA GLN A 103 20.28 8.65 -8.38
C GLN A 103 21.41 9.66 -8.23
N ALA A 104 22.29 9.47 -7.23
CA ALA A 104 23.46 10.33 -7.05
C ALA A 104 24.45 10.18 -8.21
N LYS A 105 24.64 8.95 -8.71
CA LYS A 105 25.49 8.67 -9.88
C LYS A 105 24.95 9.30 -11.17
N GLU A 106 23.64 9.21 -11.40
CA GLU A 106 22.99 9.79 -12.59
C GLU A 106 23.03 11.32 -12.61
N LYS A 107 22.97 11.98 -11.44
CA LYS A 107 23.07 13.45 -11.36
C LYS A 107 24.49 13.99 -11.54
N ALA A 108 25.50 13.14 -11.35
CA ALA A 108 26.91 13.53 -11.41
C ALA A 108 27.55 13.30 -12.79
N GLY A 109 26.84 12.64 -13.71
CA GLY A 109 27.21 12.48 -15.11
C GLY A 109 26.39 13.38 -16.00
#